data_AF-A0A0C1ZN55-F1
#
_entry.id   AF-A0A0C1ZN55-F1
#
_cell.length_a   1.000
_cell.length_b   1.000
_cell.length_c   1.000
_cell.angle_alpha   90.00
_cell.angle_beta   90.00
_cell.angle_gamma   90.00
#
_symmetry.space_group_name_H-M   'P 1'
#
loop_
_entity.id
_entity.type
_entity.pdbx_description
1 polymer ?
#
loop_
_entity_poly.entity_id
_entity_poly.type
_entity_poly.pdbx_seq_one_letter_code
_entity_poly.pdbx_strand_id
1 'polypeptide(L)'
;MLTKTILFAILAATCGVTPAHAENIQSAAPDEPDIRPPGDDPKEQLFCCETVDPKTASGEGCKILPKEHILLCQTILACGDVWTLHDGKAACGK
;
A
#
# COMPACT_ATOMS: atom_id res chain seq x y z
N MET A 1 16.54 46.52 -8.71
CA MET A 1 16.63 45.54 -9.81
C MET A 1 17.77 44.58 -9.49
N LEU A 2 17.48 43.35 -9.10
CA LEU A 2 18.48 42.31 -8.87
C LEU A 2 17.97 41.00 -9.44
N THR A 3 18.29 40.78 -10.71
CA THR A 3 18.14 39.55 -11.46
C THR A 3 19.13 38.53 -10.92
N LYS A 4 18.69 37.31 -10.62
CA LYS A 4 19.55 36.12 -10.74
C LYS A 4 18.70 34.84 -10.82
N THR A 5 18.65 34.36 -12.06
CA THR A 5 18.17 33.07 -12.55
C THR A 5 18.70 31.89 -11.75
N ILE A 6 17.80 31.06 -11.24
CA ILE A 6 18.12 29.77 -10.60
C ILE A 6 18.29 28.74 -11.73
N LEU A 7 19.46 28.10 -11.76
CA LEU A 7 19.84 27.08 -12.73
C LEU A 7 18.98 25.80 -12.58
N PHE A 8 18.48 25.30 -13.70
CA PHE A 8 17.92 23.96 -13.85
C PHE A 8 19.04 22.91 -13.80
N ALA A 9 18.97 21.99 -12.84
CA ALA A 9 19.83 20.81 -12.77
C ALA A 9 19.18 19.65 -13.57
N ILE A 10 19.85 19.21 -14.63
CA ILE A 10 19.42 18.09 -15.48
C ILE A 10 20.04 16.81 -14.90
N LEU A 11 19.22 15.90 -14.39
CA LEU A 11 19.65 14.55 -14.02
C LEU A 11 19.80 13.70 -15.28
N ALA A 12 21.05 13.38 -15.63
CA ALA A 12 21.38 12.39 -16.65
C ALA A 12 21.08 10.99 -16.11
N ALA A 13 20.02 10.36 -16.60
CA ALA A 13 19.78 8.94 -16.41
C ALA A 13 20.78 8.15 -17.27
N THR A 14 21.69 7.40 -16.63
CA THR A 14 22.60 6.48 -17.31
C THR A 14 21.84 5.22 -17.71
N CYS A 15 21.63 5.04 -19.02
CA CYS A 15 21.28 3.76 -19.61
C CYS A 15 22.46 2.79 -19.48
N GLY A 16 22.34 1.81 -18.57
CA GLY A 16 23.24 0.66 -18.52
C GLY A 16 22.62 -0.51 -19.30
N VAL A 17 23.07 -0.72 -20.54
CA VAL A 17 22.78 -1.92 -21.33
C VAL A 17 24.08 -2.69 -21.48
N THR A 18 24.15 -3.89 -20.92
CA THR A 18 25.25 -4.84 -21.16
C THR A 18 24.65 -6.09 -21.80
N PRO A 19 25.05 -6.47 -23.03
CA PRO A 19 24.64 -7.74 -23.62
C PRO A 19 25.71 -8.82 -23.43
N ALA A 20 25.22 -10.06 -23.54
CA ALA A 20 25.92 -11.32 -23.81
C ALA A 20 26.49 -12.12 -22.61
N HIS A 21 25.77 -13.18 -22.24
CA HIS A 21 26.29 -14.53 -22.48
C HIS A 21 25.15 -15.54 -22.61
N ALA A 22 25.15 -16.28 -23.72
CA ALA A 22 24.24 -17.38 -23.99
C ALA A 22 24.93 -18.69 -23.60
N GLU A 23 24.40 -19.41 -22.61
CA GLU A 23 24.75 -20.80 -22.35
C GLU A 23 23.50 -21.58 -21.89
N ASN A 24 22.96 -22.33 -22.84
CA ASN A 24 22.45 -23.70 -22.70
C ASN A 24 21.79 -24.10 -21.36
N ILE A 25 20.47 -23.99 -21.27
CA ILE A 25 19.65 -24.85 -20.39
C ILE A 25 18.45 -25.37 -21.18
N GLN A 26 18.49 -26.68 -21.44
CA GLN A 26 17.41 -27.64 -21.63
C GLN A 26 15.98 -27.05 -21.65
N SER A 27 15.25 -27.24 -22.76
CA SER A 27 13.82 -26.94 -22.88
C SER A 27 12.98 -27.75 -21.86
N ALA A 28 12.83 -27.22 -20.65
CA ALA A 28 11.59 -27.36 -19.91
C ALA A 28 10.71 -26.20 -20.36
N ALA A 29 9.56 -26.49 -20.97
CA ALA A 29 8.57 -25.45 -21.23
C ALA A 29 8.32 -24.72 -19.90
N PRO A 30 8.33 -23.38 -19.85
CA PRO A 30 7.93 -22.67 -18.65
C PRO A 30 6.54 -23.14 -18.28
N ASP A 31 6.33 -23.59 -17.04
CA ASP A 31 4.99 -23.67 -16.49
C ASP A 31 4.33 -22.32 -16.79
N GLU A 32 3.22 -22.36 -17.54
CA GLU A 32 2.43 -21.18 -17.84
C GLU A 32 2.18 -20.47 -16.49
N PRO A 33 2.49 -19.16 -16.36
CA PRO A 33 2.27 -18.48 -15.10
C PRO A 33 0.81 -18.73 -14.72
N ASP A 34 0.59 -19.27 -13.53
CA ASP A 34 -0.74 -19.46 -12.97
C ASP A 34 -1.34 -18.07 -12.72
N ILE A 35 -1.83 -17.43 -13.77
CA ILE A 35 -2.54 -16.15 -13.74
C ILE A 35 -3.94 -16.48 -13.24
N ARG A 36 -4.04 -16.86 -11.97
CA ARG A 36 -5.32 -16.76 -11.27
C ARG A 36 -5.69 -15.29 -11.27
N PRO A 37 -6.95 -14.93 -11.56
CA PRO A 37 -7.45 -13.62 -11.23
C PRO A 37 -7.06 -13.32 -9.77
N PRO A 38 -6.64 -12.08 -9.43
CA PRO A 38 -6.52 -11.70 -8.04
C PRO A 38 -7.80 -12.16 -7.35
N GLY A 39 -7.68 -13.04 -6.36
CA GLY A 39 -8.83 -13.42 -5.56
C GLY A 39 -9.44 -12.12 -5.00
N ASP A 40 -10.76 -12.07 -4.89
CA ASP A 40 -11.40 -10.94 -4.20
C ASP A 40 -10.85 -10.90 -2.77
N ASP A 41 -9.86 -10.04 -2.54
CA ASP A 41 -9.32 -9.83 -1.20
C ASP A 41 -10.50 -9.43 -0.31
N PRO A 42 -10.61 -10.01 0.90
CA PRO A 42 -11.65 -9.62 1.85
C PRO A 42 -11.67 -8.10 1.94
N LYS A 43 -12.83 -7.48 1.72
CA LYS A 43 -12.97 -6.02 1.74
C LYS A 43 -12.94 -5.54 3.19
N GLU A 44 -11.76 -5.50 3.78
CA GLU A 44 -11.59 -4.94 5.11
C GLU A 44 -11.83 -3.42 5.08
N GLN A 45 -12.57 -2.94 6.08
CA GLN A 45 -12.66 -1.52 6.37
C GLN A 45 -11.48 -1.14 7.26
N LEU A 46 -10.70 -0.16 6.79
CA LEU A 46 -9.56 0.37 7.52
C LEU A 46 -9.92 1.70 8.19
N PHE A 47 -9.52 1.86 9.44
CA PHE A 47 -9.65 3.10 10.20
C PHE A 47 -8.27 3.60 10.61
N CYS A 48 -8.03 4.88 10.34
CA CYS A 48 -6.88 5.61 10.84
C CYS A 48 -7.19 6.09 12.26
N CYS A 49 -6.55 5.54 13.27
CA CYS A 49 -6.86 5.82 14.67
C CYS A 49 -5.66 6.45 15.39
N GLU A 50 -5.92 7.17 16.47
CA GLU A 50 -4.87 7.64 17.37
C GLU A 50 -4.42 6.50 18.29
N THR A 51 -5.37 5.65 18.70
CA THR A 51 -5.10 4.48 19.54
C THR A 51 -5.98 3.30 19.12
N VAL A 52 -5.47 2.09 19.32
CA VAL A 52 -6.20 0.84 19.08
C VAL A 52 -6.00 -0.09 20.28
N ASP A 53 -7.09 -0.65 20.78
CA ASP A 53 -7.09 -1.75 21.74
C ASP A 53 -7.33 -3.07 21.00
N PRO A 54 -6.28 -3.91 20.83
CA PRO A 54 -6.40 -5.18 20.14
C PRO A 54 -7.25 -6.21 20.90
N LYS A 55 -7.45 -6.04 22.22
CA LYS A 55 -8.26 -6.99 23.01
C LYS A 55 -9.75 -6.83 22.74
N THR A 56 -10.18 -5.60 22.50
CA THR A 56 -11.59 -5.26 22.22
C THR A 56 -11.87 -5.04 20.75
N ALA A 57 -10.84 -5.11 19.89
CA ALA A 57 -10.92 -4.77 18.47
C ALA A 57 -11.57 -3.38 18.25
N SER A 58 -11.16 -2.41 19.06
CA SER A 58 -11.68 -1.05 19.05
C SER A 58 -10.57 -0.01 19.01
N GLY A 59 -10.90 1.23 18.65
CA GLY A 59 -9.96 2.34 18.63
C GLY A 59 -10.65 3.67 18.90
N GLU A 60 -9.85 4.65 19.30
CA GLU A 60 -10.28 6.03 19.59
C GLU A 60 -9.56 7.01 18.64
N GLY A 61 -10.19 8.15 18.36
CA GLY A 61 -9.67 9.13 17.38
C GLY A 61 -9.67 8.60 15.94
N CYS A 62 -10.55 7.64 15.65
CA CYS A 62 -10.63 6.94 14.38
C CYS A 62 -11.34 7.75 13.30
N LYS A 63 -10.81 7.67 12.07
CA LYS A 63 -11.41 8.22 10.85
C LYS A 63 -11.23 7.25 9.69
N ILE A 64 -12.18 7.29 8.76
CA ILE A 64 -12.06 6.57 7.49
C ILE A 64 -11.21 7.42 6.54
N LEU A 65 -10.19 6.81 5.96
CA LEU A 65 -9.41 7.42 4.88
C LEU A 65 -9.55 6.58 3.61
N PRO A 66 -9.37 7.20 2.43
CA PRO A 66 -9.17 6.46 1.18
C PRO A 66 -8.03 5.44 1.34
N LYS A 67 -8.13 4.29 0.67
CA LYS A 67 -7.15 3.21 0.77
C LYS A 67 -5.74 3.69 0.38
N GLU A 68 -5.65 4.64 -0.54
CA GLU A 68 -4.40 5.22 -1.00
C GLU A 68 -3.68 6.03 0.08
N HIS A 69 -4.42 6.53 1.09
CA HIS A 69 -3.90 7.38 2.16
C HIS A 69 -3.79 6.67 3.51
N ILE A 70 -4.36 5.46 3.66
CA ILE A 70 -4.39 4.75 4.94
C ILE A 70 -2.98 4.40 5.45
N LEU A 71 -2.04 4.18 4.54
CA LEU A 71 -0.64 3.87 4.89
C LEU A 71 0.10 5.05 5.54
N LEU A 72 -0.48 6.25 5.51
CA LEU A 72 0.05 7.42 6.23
C LEU A 72 -0.33 7.41 7.71
N CYS A 73 -1.21 6.50 8.14
CA CYS A 73 -1.66 6.42 9.52
C CYS A 73 -0.63 5.73 10.40
N GLN A 74 -0.36 6.32 11.55
CA GLN A 74 0.51 5.73 12.55
C GLN A 74 -0.10 4.46 13.16
N THR A 75 -1.42 4.40 13.27
CA THR A 75 -2.14 3.26 13.81
C THR A 75 -3.39 2.99 12.98
N ILE A 76 -3.57 1.73 12.61
CA ILE A 76 -4.66 1.28 11.75
C ILE A 76 -5.45 0.21 12.50
N LEU A 77 -6.77 0.40 12.58
CA LEU A 77 -7.70 -0.68 12.93
C LEU A 77 -8.30 -1.23 11.64
N ALA A 78 -8.16 -2.54 11.42
CA ALA A 78 -8.77 -3.24 10.30
C ALA A 78 -9.97 -4.04 10.83
N CYS A 79 -11.15 -3.81 10.24
CA CYS A 79 -12.36 -4.57 10.53
C CYS A 79 -12.81 -5.31 9.26
N GLY A 80 -13.48 -6.45 9.44
CA GLY A 80 -14.24 -7.09 8.36
C GLY A 80 -15.53 -6.32 8.04
N ASP A 81 -16.57 -7.05 7.66
CA ASP A 81 -17.82 -6.44 7.18
C ASP A 81 -18.65 -5.75 8.28
N VAL A 82 -18.48 -6.17 9.53
CA VAL A 82 -19.23 -5.64 10.66
C VAL A 82 -18.35 -4.68 11.44
N TRP A 83 -18.73 -3.40 11.46
CA TRP A 83 -18.04 -2.37 12.21
C TRP A 83 -18.98 -1.22 12.55
N THR A 84 -18.58 -0.44 13.55
CA THR A 84 -19.23 0.83 13.88
C THR A 84 -18.18 1.92 14.01
N LEU A 85 -18.50 3.13 13.54
CA LEU A 85 -17.75 4.34 13.83
C LEU A 85 -18.72 5.38 14.38
N HIS A 86 -18.52 5.80 15.62
CA HIS A 86 -19.34 6.82 16.25
C HIS A 86 -18.46 7.78 17.07
N ASP A 87 -18.54 9.07 16.76
CA ASP A 87 -17.79 10.13 17.46
C ASP A 87 -16.28 9.84 17.60
N GLY A 88 -15.65 9.37 16.51
CA GLY A 88 -14.23 9.02 16.51
C GLY A 88 -13.90 7.70 17.21
N LYS A 89 -14.88 6.96 17.72
CA LYS A 89 -14.68 5.62 18.26
C LYS A 89 -15.06 4.56 17.24
N ALA A 90 -14.09 3.73 16.84
CA ALA A 90 -14.33 2.59 15.95
C ALA A 90 -14.33 1.27 16.73
N ALA A 91 -15.17 0.33 16.33
CA ALA A 91 -15.15 -1.04 16.87
C ALA A 91 -15.53 -2.05 15.78
N CYS A 92 -14.80 -3.17 15.74
CA CYS A 92 -15.13 -4.28 14.86
C CYS A 92 -16.15 -5.20 15.53
N GLY A 93 -17.16 -5.62 14.77
CA GLY A 93 -18.10 -6.66 15.16
C GLY A 93 -17.55 -8.06 14.88
N LYS A 94 -18.26 -9.07 15.38
CA LYS A 94 -18.06 -10.47 15.01
C LYS A 94 -18.94 -10.86 13.83
#